data_AF-A0AAU9VZM9-F1
#
_entry.id   AF-A0AAU9VZM9-F1
#
_cell.length_a   1.000
_cell.length_b   1.000
_cell.length_c   1.000
_cell.angle_alpha   90.00
_cell.angle_beta   90.00
_cell.angle_gamma   90.00
#
_symmetry.space_group_name_H-M   'P 1'
#
loop_
_entity.id
_entity.type
_entity.pdbx_description
1 polymer ?
#
loop_
_entity_poly.entity_id
_entity_poly.type
_entity_poly.pdbx_seq_one_letter_code
_entity_poly.pdbx_strand_id
1 'polypeptide(L)'
;MIILPFSYADKRGWDSAHPAFSCKKILDSGHSKGDGEYWIDPEKSGNPLKVYCDKSRYGGKRMDFFLRHEDFNRSMFDLVQLLLERSGLGYSYYVCFILGGWLLVSNVEFGSPSSKVSVETSYRGIGKSHMVLQKRAMKELRRHLSFTQLRFHCHKKQGRTFHVVTASNSSGEAVVQYFSGQTDEQPDACGSFVRLKLDDNSKLADICKDWGQVSGEYFVGKWGHGEDQSRLY
;
A
#
# COMPACT_ATOMS: atom_id res chain seq x y z
N MET A 1 6.54 -46.55 15.99
CA MET A 1 7.34 -45.32 15.84
C MET A 1 6.75 -44.54 14.67
N ILE A 2 5.84 -43.61 14.96
CA ILE A 2 5.22 -42.76 13.94
C ILE A 2 6.19 -41.62 13.69
N ILE A 3 6.85 -41.63 12.54
CA ILE A 3 7.63 -40.48 12.07
C ILE A 3 6.60 -39.44 11.63
N LEU A 4 6.33 -38.45 12.49
CA LEU A 4 5.68 -37.22 12.04
C LEU A 4 6.63 -36.58 11.01
N PRO A 5 6.16 -36.20 9.81
CA PRO A 5 7.01 -35.47 8.89
C PRO A 5 7.39 -34.16 9.58
N PHE A 6 8.70 -33.92 9.73
CA PHE A 6 9.23 -32.59 9.99
C PHE A 6 8.46 -31.61 9.10
N SER A 7 7.71 -30.68 9.69
CA SER A 7 7.05 -29.63 8.93
C SER A 7 8.16 -28.87 8.19
N TYR A 8 8.32 -29.12 6.90
CA TYR A 8 9.20 -28.32 6.06
C TYR A 8 8.61 -26.92 6.10
N ALA A 9 9.19 -26.06 6.95
CA ALA A 9 8.77 -24.68 7.12
C ALA A 9 8.76 -24.07 5.73
N ASP A 10 7.59 -23.69 5.25
CA ASP A 10 7.36 -23.26 3.89
C ASP A 10 7.87 -21.82 3.75
N LYS A 11 9.19 -21.69 3.59
CA LYS A 11 9.94 -20.42 3.52
C LYS A 11 9.73 -19.72 2.17
N ARG A 12 8.48 -19.50 1.78
CA ARG A 12 8.16 -18.84 0.51
C ARG A 12 8.61 -17.38 0.50
N GLY A 13 9.08 -16.94 -0.65
CA GLY A 13 9.53 -15.58 -0.95
C GLY A 13 10.97 -15.28 -0.53
N TRP A 14 11.71 -16.26 0.00
CA TRP A 14 13.12 -16.08 0.35
C TRP A 14 14.03 -16.14 -0.88
N ASP A 15 13.69 -16.97 -1.85
CA ASP A 15 14.42 -17.17 -3.10
C ASP A 15 13.44 -17.27 -4.29
N SER A 16 13.99 -17.19 -5.51
CA SER A 16 13.21 -17.22 -6.74
C SER A 16 12.67 -18.60 -7.10
N ALA A 17 13.17 -19.69 -6.53
CA ALA A 17 12.63 -21.04 -6.77
C ALA A 17 11.34 -21.27 -5.99
N HIS A 18 11.18 -20.59 -4.84
CA HIS A 18 9.97 -20.66 -4.01
C HIS A 18 9.37 -19.27 -3.77
N PRO A 19 8.90 -18.56 -4.80
CA PRO A 19 8.34 -17.23 -4.62
C PRO A 19 7.01 -17.30 -3.86
N ALA A 20 6.69 -16.25 -3.12
CA ALA A 20 5.38 -16.11 -2.51
C ALA A 20 4.38 -15.47 -3.48
N PHE A 21 3.08 -15.57 -3.21
CA PHE A 21 2.09 -14.87 -4.03
C PHE A 21 2.12 -13.35 -3.79
N SER A 22 2.31 -12.91 -2.54
CA SER A 22 2.31 -11.50 -2.17
C SER A 22 3.10 -11.25 -0.88
N CYS A 23 3.46 -9.99 -0.62
CA CYS A 23 4.04 -9.59 0.65
C CYS A 23 3.15 -9.96 1.85
N LYS A 24 1.83 -9.92 1.70
CA LYS A 24 0.90 -10.35 2.75
C LYS A 24 1.03 -11.85 3.04
N LYS A 25 1.11 -12.72 2.02
CA LYS A 25 1.30 -14.16 2.21
C LYS A 25 2.60 -14.51 2.93
N ILE A 26 3.68 -13.76 2.67
CA ILE A 26 4.95 -13.92 3.39
C ILE A 26 4.80 -13.56 4.87
N LEU A 27 4.01 -12.53 5.18
CA LEU A 27 3.77 -12.18 6.58
C LEU A 27 2.91 -13.25 7.26
N ASP A 28 1.84 -13.68 6.60
CA ASP A 28 0.86 -14.63 7.12
C ASP A 28 1.44 -16.03 7.34
N SER A 29 2.51 -16.40 6.63
CA SER A 29 3.19 -17.67 6.84
C SER A 29 3.94 -17.74 8.18
N GLY A 30 4.16 -16.62 8.87
CA GLY A 30 4.92 -16.57 10.12
C GLY A 30 6.43 -16.78 9.95
N HIS A 31 6.92 -16.91 8.71
CA HIS A 31 8.33 -17.15 8.38
C HIS A 31 9.01 -15.94 7.71
N SER A 32 8.44 -14.75 7.92
CA SER A 32 9.02 -13.48 7.47
C SER A 32 10.32 -13.18 8.21
N LYS A 33 11.35 -12.71 7.48
CA LYS A 33 12.63 -12.22 8.06
C LYS A 33 12.59 -10.74 8.46
N GLY A 34 11.41 -10.11 8.49
CA GLY A 34 11.24 -8.68 8.75
C GLY A 34 11.17 -7.84 7.46
N ASP A 35 11.41 -6.54 7.55
CA ASP A 35 11.41 -5.66 6.38
C ASP A 35 12.55 -6.01 5.43
N GLY A 36 12.30 -5.89 4.13
CA GLY A 36 13.36 -6.06 3.15
C GLY A 36 12.90 -6.69 1.84
N GLU A 37 13.88 -7.20 1.12
CA GLU A 37 13.66 -7.78 -0.21
C GLU A 37 13.19 -9.23 -0.13
N TYR A 38 12.17 -9.54 -0.92
CA TYR A 38 11.55 -10.85 -1.08
C TYR A 38 11.23 -11.12 -2.55
N TRP A 39 10.93 -12.38 -2.87
CA TRP A 39 10.48 -12.81 -4.19
C TRP A 39 8.97 -13.07 -4.19
N ILE A 40 8.26 -12.46 -5.15
CA ILE A 40 6.84 -12.71 -5.36
C ILE A 40 6.54 -13.11 -6.81
N ASP A 41 5.52 -13.95 -7.01
CA ASP A 41 4.96 -14.27 -8.32
C ASP A 41 3.43 -14.10 -8.28
N PRO A 42 2.94 -12.86 -8.47
CA PRO A 42 1.51 -12.55 -8.48
C PRO A 42 0.72 -13.31 -9.55
N GLU A 43 1.38 -13.67 -10.65
CA GLU A 43 0.74 -14.36 -11.77
C GLU A 43 0.73 -15.87 -11.62
N LYS A 44 1.53 -16.43 -10.70
CA LYS A 44 1.86 -17.86 -10.65
C LYS A 44 2.38 -18.38 -12.00
N SER A 45 3.13 -17.51 -12.68
CA SER A 45 3.64 -17.72 -14.04
C SER A 45 4.95 -18.49 -14.08
N GLY A 46 5.63 -18.65 -12.94
CA GLY A 46 7.01 -19.13 -12.88
C GLY A 46 8.04 -18.02 -13.17
N ASN A 47 7.60 -16.77 -13.33
CA ASN A 47 8.46 -15.60 -13.54
C ASN A 47 8.40 -14.64 -12.35
N PRO A 48 9.02 -15.00 -11.21
CA PRO A 48 8.98 -14.17 -10.01
C PRO A 48 9.80 -12.89 -10.16
N LEU A 49 9.39 -11.87 -9.43
CA LEU A 49 10.10 -10.60 -9.32
C LEU A 49 10.54 -10.35 -7.88
N LYS A 50 11.67 -9.65 -7.73
CA LYS A 50 12.18 -9.22 -6.44
C LYS A 50 11.53 -7.90 -6.04
N VAL A 51 11.00 -7.82 -4.84
CA VAL A 51 10.23 -6.68 -4.35
C VAL A 51 10.63 -6.33 -2.92
N TYR A 52 10.39 -5.09 -2.52
CA TYR A 52 10.51 -4.70 -1.12
C TYR A 52 9.17 -4.87 -0.40
N CYS A 53 9.16 -5.68 0.66
CA CYS A 53 8.02 -5.81 1.53
C CYS A 53 8.28 -5.08 2.85
N ASP A 54 7.38 -4.16 3.21
CA ASP A 54 7.33 -3.59 4.55
C ASP A 54 6.41 -4.45 5.43
N LYS A 55 7.01 -5.03 6.47
CA LYS A 55 6.39 -5.87 7.50
C LYS A 55 6.20 -5.11 8.81
N SER A 56 6.88 -3.98 8.98
CA SER A 56 6.80 -3.10 10.13
C SER A 56 5.51 -2.29 10.14
N ARG A 57 5.16 -1.80 11.34
CA ARG A 57 3.99 -0.93 11.57
C ARG A 57 4.26 0.52 11.20
N TYR A 58 5.52 0.90 10.97
CA TYR A 58 5.98 2.26 10.73
C TYR A 58 7.05 2.25 9.63
N GLY A 59 6.82 3.01 8.57
CA GLY A 59 7.67 3.04 7.38
C GLY A 59 8.89 3.94 7.55
N GLY A 60 9.90 3.77 6.68
CA GLY A 60 11.15 4.55 6.68
C GLY A 60 11.05 5.96 6.06
N LYS A 61 12.15 6.73 6.12
CA LYS A 61 12.25 8.19 5.89
C LYS A 61 12.09 8.71 4.43
N ARG A 62 11.15 8.19 3.62
CA ARG A 62 11.01 8.52 2.17
C ARG A 62 9.55 8.78 1.75
N MET A 63 9.35 9.25 0.52
CA MET A 63 8.02 9.21 -0.13
C MET A 63 7.85 7.82 -0.72
N ASP A 64 7.12 6.97 -0.02
CA ASP A 64 6.87 5.58 -0.36
C ASP A 64 5.36 5.35 -0.53
N PHE A 65 4.99 4.76 -1.65
CA PHE A 65 3.64 4.33 -1.94
C PHE A 65 3.56 2.81 -1.81
N PHE A 66 2.64 2.33 -0.98
CA PHE A 66 2.50 0.90 -0.72
C PHE A 66 1.10 0.38 -0.97
N LEU A 67 1.03 -0.89 -1.39
CA LEU A 67 -0.21 -1.62 -1.59
C LEU A 67 -0.34 -2.75 -0.58
N ARG A 68 -1.57 -3.01 -0.14
CA ARG A 68 -1.89 -4.19 0.68
C ARG A 68 -2.91 -5.09 0.01
N HIS A 69 -2.51 -6.34 -0.22
CA HIS A 69 -3.39 -7.42 -0.59
C HIS A 69 -4.27 -7.84 0.59
N GLU A 70 -5.57 -7.96 0.39
CA GLU A 70 -6.46 -8.59 1.37
C GLU A 70 -7.07 -9.87 0.78
N ASP A 71 -6.92 -10.98 1.50
CA ASP A 71 -7.57 -12.27 1.20
C ASP A 71 -8.77 -12.53 2.14
N PHE A 72 -9.14 -11.57 2.99
CA PHE A 72 -10.05 -11.82 4.11
C PHE A 72 -11.49 -11.37 3.77
N ASN A 73 -12.47 -12.24 4.04
CA ASN A 73 -13.87 -12.00 3.72
C ASN A 73 -14.38 -10.73 4.43
N ARG A 74 -14.74 -9.70 3.66
CA ARG A 74 -15.18 -8.37 4.14
C ARG A 74 -16.29 -8.46 5.20
N SER A 75 -17.19 -9.44 5.07
CA SER A 75 -18.27 -9.69 6.04
C SER A 75 -17.77 -10.12 7.42
N MET A 76 -16.69 -10.89 7.49
CA MET A 76 -16.10 -11.35 8.75
C MET A 76 -15.35 -10.20 9.44
N PHE A 77 -14.75 -9.32 8.66
CA PHE A 77 -14.13 -8.10 9.16
C PHE A 77 -15.16 -7.13 9.74
N ASP A 78 -16.25 -6.87 9.01
CA ASP A 78 -17.33 -5.99 9.47
C ASP A 78 -17.99 -6.52 10.75
N LEU A 79 -18.13 -7.85 10.87
CA LEU A 79 -18.60 -8.53 12.09
C LEU A 79 -17.62 -8.36 13.26
N VAL A 80 -16.33 -8.59 13.04
CA VAL A 80 -15.31 -8.39 14.08
C VAL A 80 -15.24 -6.92 14.50
N GLN A 81 -15.34 -5.98 13.55
CA GLN A 81 -15.39 -4.54 13.80
C GLN A 81 -16.61 -4.15 14.65
N LEU A 82 -17.81 -4.63 14.29
CA LEU A 82 -19.04 -4.39 15.06
C LEU A 82 -18.99 -5.00 16.46
N LEU A 83 -18.39 -6.19 16.61
CA LEU A 83 -18.20 -6.84 17.92
C LEU A 83 -17.21 -6.07 18.80
N LEU A 84 -16.15 -5.52 18.20
CA LEU A 84 -15.17 -4.69 18.89
C LEU A 84 -15.74 -3.33 19.29
N GLU A 85 -16.53 -2.67 18.45
CA GLU A 85 -17.20 -1.40 18.75
C GLU A 85 -18.20 -1.55 19.92
N ARG A 86 -18.89 -2.70 20.01
CA ARG A 86 -19.80 -3.02 21.12
C ARG A 86 -19.10 -3.43 22.41
N SER A 87 -17.82 -3.78 22.36
CA SER A 87 -17.08 -4.23 23.54
C SER A 87 -16.68 -3.09 24.50
N GLY A 88 -16.83 -1.82 24.09
CA GLY A 88 -16.52 -0.66 24.93
C GLY A 88 -15.03 -0.54 25.32
N LEU A 89 -14.17 -1.36 24.73
CA LEU A 89 -12.75 -1.34 25.01
C LEU A 89 -12.11 -0.16 24.25
N GLY A 90 -11.87 0.94 24.97
CA GLY A 90 -11.26 2.14 24.44
C GLY A 90 -9.80 1.91 23.96
N TYR A 91 -9.48 2.55 22.84
CA TYR A 91 -8.13 3.01 22.42
C TYR A 91 -6.99 2.00 22.20
N SER A 92 -7.08 0.73 22.62
CA SER A 92 -6.00 -0.25 22.38
C SER A 92 -6.06 -0.91 20.97
N TYR A 93 -7.18 -0.74 20.26
CA TYR A 93 -7.56 -1.56 19.08
C TYR A 93 -7.32 -0.89 17.71
N TYR A 94 -6.91 0.39 17.67
CA TYR A 94 -6.35 1.01 16.45
C TYR A 94 -5.11 0.25 15.93
N VAL A 95 -4.55 -0.61 16.77
CA VAL A 95 -3.43 -1.52 16.51
C VAL A 95 -3.76 -2.62 15.49
N CYS A 96 -5.04 -2.93 15.23
CA CYS A 96 -5.42 -4.10 14.42
C CYS A 96 -5.23 -3.95 12.90
N PHE A 97 -5.16 -2.74 12.33
CA PHE A 97 -5.31 -2.57 10.87
C PHE A 97 -4.12 -2.04 10.08
N ILE A 98 -2.91 -1.99 10.66
CA ILE A 98 -1.65 -1.88 9.91
C ILE A 98 -0.87 -3.18 10.05
N LEU A 99 -1.55 -4.30 9.76
CA LEU A 99 -0.84 -5.54 9.53
C LEU A 99 0.14 -5.28 8.38
N GLY A 100 1.42 -5.62 8.59
CA GLY A 100 2.46 -5.50 7.58
C GLY A 100 2.18 -6.36 6.35
N GLY A 101 3.18 -6.58 5.51
CA GLY A 101 2.97 -7.23 4.22
C GLY A 101 2.53 -6.25 3.14
N TRP A 102 2.91 -4.99 3.32
CA TRP A 102 2.82 -3.93 2.33
C TRP A 102 3.85 -4.18 1.23
N LEU A 103 3.42 -4.07 -0.02
CA LEU A 103 4.28 -4.09 -1.19
C LEU A 103 4.64 -2.65 -1.55
N LEU A 104 5.94 -2.33 -1.56
CA LEU A 104 6.40 -1.04 -2.09
C LEU A 104 6.23 -1.02 -3.60
N VAL A 105 5.49 -0.03 -4.11
CA VAL A 105 5.26 0.11 -5.55
C VAL A 105 5.86 1.37 -6.13
N SER A 106 6.09 2.40 -5.32
CA SER A 106 6.77 3.61 -5.78
C SER A 106 7.58 4.20 -4.64
N ASN A 107 8.76 4.71 -4.97
CA ASN A 107 9.62 5.40 -4.03
C ASN A 107 10.34 6.56 -4.71
N VAL A 108 10.17 7.77 -4.20
CA VAL A 108 10.79 8.97 -4.78
C VAL A 108 11.50 9.76 -3.70
N GLU A 109 12.71 10.23 -4.03
CA GLU A 109 13.44 11.18 -3.20
C GLU A 109 13.58 12.51 -3.96
N PHE A 110 13.10 13.60 -3.36
CA PHE A 110 13.25 14.93 -3.92
C PHE A 110 14.49 15.62 -3.34
N GLY A 111 15.26 16.30 -4.19
CA GLY A 111 16.40 17.14 -3.78
C GLY A 111 17.78 16.48 -3.84
N SER A 112 17.94 15.39 -4.59
CA SER A 112 19.24 14.80 -4.94
C SER A 112 19.60 15.17 -6.39
N PRO A 113 20.84 15.59 -6.72
CA PRO A 113 21.22 15.98 -8.08
C PRO A 113 21.11 14.88 -9.14
N SER A 114 21.00 13.60 -8.74
CA SER A 114 21.17 12.44 -9.63
C SER A 114 20.01 11.44 -9.65
N SER A 115 18.87 11.70 -8.98
CA SER A 115 17.76 10.73 -8.98
C SER A 115 17.00 10.78 -10.31
N LYS A 116 17.52 10.10 -11.35
CA LYS A 116 16.74 9.72 -12.51
C LYS A 116 15.61 8.80 -12.03
N VAL A 117 14.42 9.36 -11.84
CA VAL A 117 13.23 8.59 -11.47
C VAL A 117 12.87 7.68 -12.63
N SER A 118 12.80 6.37 -12.39
CA SER A 118 12.40 5.39 -13.39
C SER A 118 10.89 5.32 -13.45
N VAL A 119 10.32 5.66 -14.61
CA VAL A 119 8.88 5.56 -14.84
C VAL A 119 8.58 4.19 -15.45
N GLU A 120 7.88 3.34 -14.71
CA GLU A 120 7.62 1.96 -15.11
C GLU A 120 6.22 1.81 -15.71
N THR A 121 6.15 1.30 -16.93
CA THR A 121 4.89 1.04 -17.66
C THR A 121 4.25 -0.30 -17.32
N SER A 122 5.00 -1.21 -16.70
CA SER A 122 4.55 -2.50 -16.19
C SER A 122 4.92 -2.67 -14.71
N TYR A 123 4.09 -3.39 -13.96
CA TYR A 123 4.36 -3.66 -12.55
C TYR A 123 5.62 -4.51 -12.34
N ARG A 124 6.12 -5.20 -13.38
CA ARG A 124 7.40 -5.93 -13.32
C ARG A 124 8.61 -5.02 -13.12
N GLY A 125 8.44 -3.71 -13.29
CA GLY A 125 9.43 -2.70 -12.90
C GLY A 125 9.63 -2.54 -11.39
N ILE A 126 8.73 -3.11 -10.56
CA ILE A 126 8.86 -3.09 -9.11
C ILE A 126 10.19 -3.69 -8.66
N GLY A 127 10.85 -3.04 -7.71
CA GLY A 127 12.13 -3.45 -7.14
C GLY A 127 13.30 -2.58 -7.59
N LYS A 128 13.09 -1.69 -8.56
CA LYS A 128 14.06 -0.66 -8.94
C LYS A 128 14.14 0.43 -7.86
N SER A 129 15.31 1.03 -7.73
CA SER A 129 15.50 2.19 -6.87
C SER A 129 14.96 3.45 -7.55
N HIS A 130 14.30 4.34 -6.80
CA HIS A 130 13.72 5.59 -7.29
C HIS A 130 12.73 5.38 -8.46
N MET A 131 11.70 4.56 -8.26
CA MET A 131 10.74 4.22 -9.29
C MET A 131 9.33 4.76 -9.01
N VAL A 132 8.56 4.89 -10.08
CA VAL A 132 7.16 5.33 -10.08
C VAL A 132 6.40 4.47 -11.08
N LEU A 133 5.30 3.86 -10.65
CA LEU A 133 4.45 3.08 -11.56
C LEU A 133 3.51 4.01 -12.32
N GLN A 134 3.31 3.73 -13.60
CA GLN A 134 2.25 4.37 -14.37
C GLN A 134 0.88 3.75 -14.09
N LYS A 135 -0.17 4.44 -14.54
CA LYS A 135 -1.58 3.96 -14.46
C LYS A 135 -1.76 2.55 -15.00
N ARG A 136 -1.10 2.26 -16.12
CA ARG A 136 -1.17 0.94 -16.76
C ARG A 136 -0.54 -0.15 -15.89
N ALA A 137 0.64 0.11 -15.31
CA ALA A 137 1.31 -0.80 -14.39
C ALA A 137 0.47 -1.06 -13.13
N MET A 138 -0.09 -0.01 -12.54
CA MET A 138 -0.97 -0.11 -11.38
C MET A 138 -2.25 -0.92 -11.66
N LYS A 139 -2.84 -0.72 -12.85
CA LYS A 139 -4.01 -1.47 -13.31
C LYS A 139 -3.71 -2.94 -13.55
N GLU A 140 -2.57 -3.23 -14.19
CA GLU A 140 -2.06 -4.59 -14.37
C GLU A 140 -1.84 -5.28 -13.02
N LEU A 141 -1.17 -4.59 -12.09
CA LEU A 141 -0.91 -5.11 -10.75
C LEU A 141 -2.18 -5.43 -9.98
N ARG A 142 -3.21 -4.57 -10.04
CA ARG A 142 -4.49 -4.77 -9.33
C ARG A 142 -5.24 -6.02 -9.79
N ARG A 143 -5.03 -6.43 -11.04
CA ARG A 143 -5.60 -7.67 -11.60
C ARG A 143 -4.95 -8.91 -11.00
N HIS A 144 -3.66 -8.85 -10.68
CA HIS A 144 -2.88 -9.98 -10.16
C HIS A 144 -2.85 -10.01 -8.64
N LEU A 145 -2.74 -8.84 -8.00
CA LEU A 145 -2.84 -8.65 -6.58
C LEU A 145 -4.11 -7.84 -6.32
N SER A 146 -5.14 -8.49 -5.78
CA SER A 146 -6.40 -7.84 -5.46
C SER A 146 -6.32 -6.94 -4.22
N PHE A 147 -5.45 -5.93 -4.25
CA PHE A 147 -5.22 -5.02 -3.13
C PHE A 147 -6.41 -4.11 -2.88
N THR A 148 -6.77 -3.95 -1.61
CA THR A 148 -7.94 -3.15 -1.17
C THR A 148 -7.52 -1.89 -0.45
N GLN A 149 -6.21 -1.72 -0.18
CA GLN A 149 -5.71 -0.55 0.53
C GLN A 149 -4.39 -0.03 -0.01
N LEU A 150 -4.26 1.28 0.13
CA LEU A 150 -3.09 2.06 -0.22
C LEU A 150 -2.57 2.76 1.02
N ARG A 151 -1.25 2.81 1.15
CA ARG A 151 -0.57 3.58 2.19
C ARG A 151 0.32 4.62 1.54
N PHE A 152 0.11 5.86 1.91
CA PHE A 152 0.90 7.01 1.48
C PHE A 152 1.78 7.40 2.65
N HIS A 153 3.09 7.30 2.46
CA HIS A 153 4.05 7.70 3.46
C HIS A 153 5.01 8.70 2.84
N CYS A 154 5.08 9.92 3.38
CA CYS A 154 5.95 10.98 2.91
C CYS A 154 6.68 11.60 4.08
N HIS A 155 8.02 11.56 4.05
CA HIS A 155 8.84 12.23 5.05
C HIS A 155 9.60 13.41 4.42
N LYS A 156 9.48 14.59 5.04
CA LYS A 156 10.26 15.77 4.69
C LYS A 156 11.52 15.84 5.56
N LYS A 157 12.68 16.18 4.97
CA LYS A 157 13.95 16.40 5.70
C LYS A 157 13.82 17.31 6.95
N GLN A 158 12.86 18.24 6.94
CA GLN A 158 12.55 19.14 8.05
C GLN A 158 11.65 18.51 9.15
N GLY A 159 11.53 17.18 9.21
CA GLY A 159 10.89 16.44 10.31
C GLY A 159 9.37 16.27 10.24
N ARG A 160 8.71 16.75 9.18
CA ARG A 160 7.27 16.51 8.96
C ARG A 160 7.04 15.21 8.19
N THR A 161 6.10 14.40 8.65
CA THR A 161 5.69 13.13 8.06
C THR A 161 4.19 13.19 7.75
N PHE A 162 3.84 12.97 6.49
CA PHE A 162 2.47 12.66 6.06
C PHE A 162 2.34 11.14 5.95
N HIS A 163 1.49 10.54 6.79
CA HIS A 163 1.33 9.08 6.82
C HIS A 163 -0.14 8.69 6.99
N VAL A 164 -0.75 8.27 5.88
CA VAL A 164 -2.17 7.89 5.84
C VAL A 164 -2.36 6.57 5.11
N VAL A 165 -3.43 5.87 5.45
CA VAL A 165 -3.89 4.65 4.78
C VAL A 165 -5.31 4.87 4.32
N THR A 166 -5.70 4.33 3.17
CA THR A 166 -7.11 4.39 2.73
C THR A 166 -8.02 3.72 3.74
N ALA A 167 -9.17 4.34 3.98
CA ALA A 167 -10.17 3.84 4.92
C ALA A 167 -10.81 2.55 4.40
N SER A 168 -11.19 1.63 5.30
CA SER A 168 -11.90 0.40 4.96
C SER A 168 -13.40 0.66 4.71
N ASN A 169 -13.72 1.63 3.86
CA ASN A 169 -15.06 2.04 3.49
C ASN A 169 -15.15 2.31 1.98
N SER A 170 -16.34 2.68 1.48
CA SER A 170 -16.53 2.97 0.05
C SER A 170 -15.69 4.16 -0.44
N SER A 171 -15.49 5.18 0.39
CA SER A 171 -14.65 6.33 0.06
C SER A 171 -13.17 5.94 -0.11
N GLY A 172 -12.64 5.07 0.76
CA GLY A 172 -11.29 4.55 0.62
C GLY A 172 -11.12 3.60 -0.57
N GLU A 173 -12.12 2.78 -0.87
CA GLU A 173 -12.14 1.97 -2.11
C GLU A 173 -12.14 2.85 -3.37
N ALA A 174 -12.86 3.98 -3.37
CA ALA A 174 -12.83 4.93 -4.49
C ALA A 174 -11.39 5.47 -4.73
N VAL A 175 -10.62 5.71 -3.67
CA VAL A 175 -9.19 6.05 -3.76
C VAL A 175 -8.39 4.90 -4.37
N VAL A 176 -8.63 3.67 -3.91
CA VAL A 176 -7.95 2.47 -4.46
C VAL A 176 -8.25 2.32 -5.95
N GLN A 177 -9.50 2.50 -6.38
CA GLN A 177 -9.91 2.43 -7.80
C GLN A 177 -9.27 3.53 -8.63
N TYR A 178 -9.25 4.76 -8.11
CA TYR A 178 -8.61 5.89 -8.77
C TYR A 178 -7.11 5.63 -8.97
N PHE A 179 -6.37 5.30 -7.92
CA PHE A 179 -4.90 5.08 -7.98
C PHE A 179 -4.50 3.75 -8.64
N SER A 180 -5.41 2.78 -8.77
CA SER A 180 -5.20 1.56 -9.56
C SER A 180 -5.58 1.72 -11.03
N GLY A 181 -6.02 2.90 -11.46
CA GLY A 181 -6.40 3.15 -12.86
C GLY A 181 -7.68 2.44 -13.31
N GLN A 182 -8.55 2.04 -12.36
CA GLN A 182 -9.87 1.50 -12.65
C GLN A 182 -10.86 2.60 -13.05
N THR A 183 -10.70 3.80 -12.47
CA THR A 183 -11.48 5.00 -12.82
C THR A 183 -10.57 6.24 -12.93
N ASP A 184 -11.06 7.25 -13.65
CA ASP A 184 -10.48 8.60 -13.71
C ASP A 184 -11.28 9.60 -12.86
N GLU A 185 -12.40 9.18 -12.28
CA GLU A 185 -13.17 10.00 -11.36
C GLU A 185 -12.36 10.28 -10.09
N GLN A 186 -12.13 11.56 -9.80
CA GLN A 186 -11.39 11.99 -8.62
C GLN A 186 -12.24 11.77 -7.36
N PRO A 187 -11.79 10.92 -6.42
CA PRO A 187 -12.54 10.63 -5.20
C PRO A 187 -12.43 11.78 -4.20
N ASP A 188 -13.41 11.87 -3.30
CA ASP A 188 -13.34 12.79 -2.17
C ASP A 188 -12.13 12.49 -1.27
N ALA A 189 -11.47 13.55 -0.80
CA ALA A 189 -10.33 13.43 0.10
C ALA A 189 -10.76 13.16 1.53
N CYS A 190 -11.72 13.94 2.06
CA CYS A 190 -12.19 13.76 3.42
C CYS A 190 -12.99 12.47 3.58
N GLY A 191 -12.71 11.71 4.65
CA GLY A 191 -13.39 10.45 4.95
C GLY A 191 -12.88 9.24 4.15
N SER A 192 -11.95 9.44 3.20
CA SER A 192 -11.39 8.36 2.38
C SER A 192 -10.11 7.75 2.95
N PHE A 193 -9.55 8.31 4.02
CA PHE A 193 -8.31 7.85 4.64
C PHE A 193 -8.33 7.92 6.16
N VAL A 194 -7.46 7.13 6.79
CA VAL A 194 -7.18 7.11 8.22
C VAL A 194 -5.77 7.62 8.45
N ARG A 195 -5.62 8.56 9.39
CA ARG A 195 -4.32 9.09 9.81
C ARG A 195 -3.60 8.11 10.74
N LEU A 196 -2.34 7.84 10.48
CA LEU A 196 -1.50 7.05 11.37
C LEU A 196 -0.87 7.95 12.43
N LYS A 197 -1.69 8.39 13.39
CA LYS A 197 -1.38 9.48 14.34
C LYS A 197 -0.07 9.33 15.15
N LEU A 198 0.46 8.12 15.30
CA LEU A 198 1.74 7.90 15.97
C LEU A 198 2.94 8.38 15.15
N ASP A 199 2.79 8.49 13.83
CA ASP A 199 3.86 8.84 12.88
C ASP A 199 3.50 10.05 12.01
N ASP A 200 2.22 10.21 11.66
CA ASP A 200 1.72 11.40 10.96
C ASP A 200 1.67 12.62 11.87
N ASN A 201 2.48 13.63 11.55
CA ASN A 201 2.46 14.95 12.16
C ASN A 201 2.16 16.06 11.13
N SER A 202 1.59 15.66 9.99
CA SER A 202 1.32 16.56 8.88
C SER A 202 0.11 17.46 9.16
N LYS A 203 0.19 18.71 8.71
CA LYS A 203 -0.98 19.59 8.60
C LYS A 203 -1.86 19.22 7.40
N LEU A 204 -1.26 18.62 6.37
CA LEU A 204 -1.93 18.29 5.11
C LEU A 204 -3.12 17.36 5.35
N ALA A 205 -2.98 16.38 6.24
CA ALA A 205 -4.05 15.44 6.58
C ALA A 205 -5.25 16.09 7.29
N ASP A 206 -5.09 17.29 7.88
CA ASP A 206 -6.18 18.03 8.55
C ASP A 206 -6.97 18.95 7.62
N ILE A 207 -6.45 19.23 6.42
CA ILE A 207 -7.04 20.15 5.45
C ILE A 207 -7.50 19.43 4.18
N CYS A 208 -8.05 18.22 4.32
CA CYS A 208 -8.50 17.40 3.19
C CYS A 208 -9.53 18.09 2.29
N LYS A 209 -10.30 19.07 2.82
CA LYS A 209 -11.26 19.86 2.04
C LYS A 209 -10.57 20.79 1.03
N ASP A 210 -9.32 21.11 1.27
CA ASP A 210 -8.52 22.03 0.45
C ASP A 210 -7.64 21.24 -0.54
N TRP A 211 -7.87 19.95 -0.71
CA TRP A 211 -7.07 19.14 -1.63
C TRP A 211 -7.55 19.23 -3.07
N GLY A 212 -6.59 19.07 -3.97
CA GLY A 212 -6.80 18.74 -5.38
C GLY A 212 -7.30 19.87 -6.25
N GLN A 213 -7.53 19.51 -7.52
CA GLN A 213 -7.99 20.40 -8.57
C GLN A 213 -8.89 19.65 -9.57
N VAL A 214 -10.04 20.24 -9.91
CA VAL A 214 -11.00 19.70 -10.88
C VAL A 214 -11.39 20.82 -11.84
N SER A 215 -11.35 20.56 -13.15
CA SER A 215 -11.71 21.52 -14.20
C SER A 215 -11.08 22.92 -14.04
N GLY A 216 -9.86 22.99 -13.51
CA GLY A 216 -9.13 24.25 -13.27
C GLY A 216 -9.32 24.86 -11.87
N GLU A 217 -10.32 24.45 -11.11
CA GLU A 217 -10.61 24.94 -9.75
C GLU A 217 -9.81 24.18 -8.69
N TYR A 218 -9.13 24.92 -7.80
CA TYR A 218 -8.34 24.38 -6.70
C TYR A 218 -9.16 24.28 -5.41
N PHE A 219 -8.66 23.53 -4.42
CA PHE A 219 -9.26 23.42 -3.08
C PHE A 219 -10.67 22.82 -3.11
N VAL A 220 -10.85 21.80 -3.96
CA VAL A 220 -12.14 21.17 -4.25
C VAL A 220 -12.42 19.93 -3.39
N GLY A 221 -11.51 19.59 -2.47
CA GLY A 221 -11.66 18.46 -1.56
C GLY A 221 -11.51 17.09 -2.23
N LYS A 222 -10.73 17.01 -3.31
CA LYS A 222 -10.57 15.80 -4.13
C LYS A 222 -9.12 15.31 -4.15
N TRP A 223 -8.92 14.03 -4.43
CA TRP A 223 -7.59 13.49 -4.72
C TRP A 223 -7.17 13.77 -6.16
N GLY A 224 -5.98 14.35 -6.34
CA GLY A 224 -5.38 14.56 -7.66
C GLY A 224 -5.57 15.97 -8.21
N HIS A 225 -4.99 16.22 -9.38
CA HIS A 225 -4.93 17.54 -10.01
C HIS A 225 -5.33 17.55 -11.49
N GLY A 226 -5.64 16.41 -12.11
CA GLY A 226 -5.74 16.30 -13.58
C GLY A 226 -6.98 15.58 -14.07
N GLU A 227 -7.58 16.12 -15.13
CA GLU A 227 -8.51 15.42 -16.01
C GLU A 227 -7.69 14.74 -17.12
N ASP A 228 -7.41 13.45 -16.90
CA ASP A 228 -6.81 12.50 -17.85
C ASP A 228 -5.31 12.69 -18.26
N GLN A 229 -4.71 11.54 -18.60
CA GLN A 229 -3.41 11.28 -19.24
C GLN A 229 -2.12 11.39 -18.39
N SER A 230 -1.48 10.22 -18.20
CA SER A 230 -0.13 10.01 -17.62
C SER A 230 0.04 10.22 -16.11
N ARG A 231 -0.96 9.85 -15.30
CA ARG A 231 -0.80 9.78 -13.84
C ARG A 231 0.41 8.90 -13.46
N LEU A 232 1.33 9.52 -12.74
CA LEU A 232 2.53 8.95 -12.14
C LEU A 232 2.20 8.68 -10.66
N TYR A 233 2.35 7.42 -10.22
CA TYR A 233 1.98 6.96 -8.88
C TYR A 233 3.21 6.58 -8.08
#